data_AF-A0A7H4PQ53-F1
#
_entry.id   AF-A0A7H4PQ53-F1
#
_cell.length_a   1.000
_cell.length_b   1.000
_cell.length_c   1.000
_cell.angle_alpha   90.00
_cell.angle_beta   90.00
_cell.angle_gamma   90.00
#
_symmetry.space_group_name_H-M   'P 1'
#
loop_
_entity.id
_entity.type
_entity.pdbx_description
1 polymer ?
#
loop_
_entity_poly.entity_id
_entity_poly.type
_entity_poly.pdbx_seq_one_letter_code
_entity_poly.pdbx_strand_id
1 'polypeptide(L)'
;MAPSGLALPLTQQEYRLLEVLMRNRNEVCSKVDLHTSLFTDEGEPELHRIDVVISRLRHKARLHGITLPIRAIFGKGLAFLS
;
A
#
# COMPACT_ATOMS: atom_id res chain seq x y z
N MET A 1 -20.86 -2.25 -12.51
CA MET A 1 -20.54 -3.58 -11.94
C MET A 1 -19.18 -3.98 -12.50
N ALA A 2 -18.17 -4.21 -11.65
CA ALA A 2 -16.85 -4.61 -12.12
C ALA A 2 -16.86 -6.12 -12.49
N PRO A 3 -16.44 -6.54 -13.69
CA PRO A 3 -16.86 -7.83 -14.27
C PRO A 3 -16.14 -9.09 -13.76
N SER A 4 -15.45 -9.07 -12.62
CA SER A 4 -14.62 -10.20 -12.15
C SER A 4 -14.84 -10.65 -10.70
N GLY A 5 -15.78 -10.05 -9.95
CA GLY A 5 -16.31 -10.59 -8.68
C GLY A 5 -15.34 -10.76 -7.50
N LEU A 6 -14.04 -10.60 -7.67
CA LEU A 6 -13.03 -10.69 -6.62
C LEU A 6 -12.90 -9.34 -5.90
N ALA A 7 -13.81 -9.09 -4.96
CA ALA A 7 -13.65 -8.00 -4.00
C ALA A 7 -12.61 -8.40 -2.94
N LEU A 8 -11.47 -7.71 -2.91
CA LEU A 8 -10.48 -7.88 -1.85
C LEU A 8 -10.91 -7.04 -0.64
N PRO A 9 -11.23 -7.64 0.52
CA PRO A 9 -11.64 -6.88 1.69
C PRO A 9 -10.46 -6.13 2.31
N LEU A 10 -10.31 -4.87 1.91
CA LEU A 10 -9.28 -3.98 2.41
C LEU A 10 -9.78 -3.17 3.61
N THR A 11 -8.90 -2.96 4.58
CA THR A 11 -9.12 -1.94 5.61
C THR A 11 -8.95 -0.56 4.98
N GLN A 12 -9.44 0.48 5.65
CA GLN A 12 -9.28 1.86 5.19
C GLN A 12 -7.81 2.22 4.94
N GLN A 13 -6.90 1.77 5.81
CA GLN A 13 -5.45 2.01 5.65
C GLN A 13 -4.87 1.28 4.44
N GLU A 14 -5.22 0.02 4.24
CA GLU A 14 -4.73 -0.75 3.08
C GLU A 14 -5.21 -0.15 1.77
N TYR A 15 -6.48 0.28 1.73
CA TYR A 15 -7.05 0.97 0.58
C TYR A 15 -6.34 2.31 0.32
N ARG A 16 -6.15 3.14 1.35
CA ARG A 16 -5.43 4.43 1.23
C ARG A 16 -4.00 4.26 0.76
N LEU A 17 -3.28 3.27 1.29
CA LEU A 17 -1.92 2.96 0.85
C LEU A 17 -1.90 2.63 -0.64
N LEU A 18 -2.82 1.76 -1.08
CA LEU A 18 -2.94 1.37 -2.47
C LEU A 18 -3.32 2.56 -3.37
N GLU A 19 -4.25 3.40 -2.93
CA GLU A 19 -4.70 4.62 -3.64
C GLU A 19 -3.54 5.59 -3.87
N VAL A 20 -2.74 5.87 -2.83
CA VAL A 20 -1.57 6.75 -2.94
C VAL A 20 -0.52 6.17 -3.88
N LEU A 21 -0.25 4.85 -3.78
CA LEU A 21 0.70 4.16 -4.65
C LEU A 21 0.22 4.13 -6.11
N MET A 22 -1.07 3.92 -6.35
CA MET A 22 -1.67 3.92 -7.68
C MET A 22 -1.71 5.32 -8.30
N ARG A 23 -1.93 6.36 -7.48
CA ARG A 23 -1.87 7.76 -7.91
C ARG A 23 -0.46 8.14 -8.37
N ASN A 24 0.57 7.61 -7.71
CA ASN A 24 1.98 7.79 -8.04
C ASN A 24 2.56 6.54 -8.74
N ARG A 25 1.83 6.01 -9.73
CA ARG A 25 2.27 4.85 -10.52
C ARG A 25 3.65 5.06 -11.13
N ASN A 26 4.49 4.02 -11.10
CA ASN A 26 5.89 4.04 -11.55
C ASN A 26 6.81 5.01 -10.78
N GLU A 27 6.35 5.61 -9.70
CA GLU A 27 7.17 6.46 -8.82
C GLU A 27 7.43 5.78 -7.48
N VAL A 28 8.53 6.16 -6.85
CA VAL A 28 8.93 5.63 -5.54
C VAL A 28 8.41 6.57 -4.46
N CYS A 29 7.39 6.13 -3.74
CA CYS A 29 6.85 6.83 -2.58
C CYS A 29 7.67 6.48 -1.34
N SER A 30 8.20 7.48 -0.65
CA SER A 30 8.94 7.24 0.60
C SER A 30 8.01 6.75 1.70
N LYS A 31 8.53 5.97 2.66
CA LYS A 31 7.72 5.51 3.80
C LYS A 31 7.23 6.68 4.66
N VAL A 32 7.97 7.78 4.72
CA VAL A 32 7.59 9.00 5.45
C VAL A 32 6.40 9.69 4.78
N ASP A 33 6.44 9.84 3.45
CA ASP A 33 5.34 10.47 2.69
C ASP A 33 4.07 9.62 2.77
N LEU A 34 4.23 8.29 2.66
CA LEU A 34 3.14 7.35 2.84
C LEU A 34 2.56 7.48 4.25
N HIS A 35 3.39 7.49 5.29
CA HIS A 35 2.93 7.67 6.66
C HIS A 35 2.14 8.97 6.81
N THR A 36 2.67 10.09 6.32
CA THR A 36 2.00 11.40 6.39
C THR A 36 0.63 11.41 5.69
N SER A 37 0.52 10.68 4.57
CA SER A 37 -0.75 10.55 3.82
C SER A 37 -1.75 9.59 4.47
N LEU A 38 -1.28 8.61 5.25
CA LEU A 38 -2.09 7.57 5.88
C LEU A 38 -2.50 7.93 7.31
N PHE A 39 -1.62 8.65 8.03
CA PHE A 39 -1.68 8.92 9.45
C PHE A 39 -1.42 10.41 9.71
N THR A 40 -2.31 11.25 9.19
CA THR A 40 -2.15 12.72 9.21
C THR A 40 -2.16 13.33 10.61
N ASP A 41 -2.71 12.62 11.61
CA ASP A 41 -2.82 13.07 13.01
C ASP A 41 -1.80 12.42 13.95
N GLU A 42 -0.84 11.64 13.44
CA GLU A 42 0.19 11.00 14.26
C GLU A 42 1.49 11.80 14.20
N GLY A 43 2.18 11.93 15.34
CA GLY A 43 3.39 12.76 15.50
C GLY A 43 4.58 12.29 14.66
N GLU A 44 5.54 11.60 15.27
CA GLU A 44 6.70 11.10 14.52
C GLU A 44 6.30 9.95 13.57
N PRO A 45 6.79 9.95 12.31
CA PRO A 45 6.41 8.94 11.34
C PRO A 45 6.98 7.56 11.69
N GLU A 46 6.10 6.61 11.99
CA GLU A 46 6.49 5.24 12.34
C GLU A 46 6.54 4.38 11.07
N LEU A 47 7.74 4.28 10.47
CA LEU A 47 7.95 3.56 9.21
C LEU A 47 7.55 2.07 9.27
N HIS A 48 7.61 1.47 10.47
CA HIS A 48 7.20 0.09 10.69
C HIS A 48 5.71 -0.13 10.40
N ARG A 49 4.85 0.88 10.62
CA ARG A 49 3.40 0.78 10.33
C ARG A 49 3.16 0.59 8.85
N ILE A 50 3.92 1.28 8.00
CA ILE A 50 3.86 1.09 6.55
C ILE A 50 4.24 -0.34 6.16
N ASP A 51 5.29 -0.90 6.79
CA ASP A 51 5.69 -2.30 6.57
C ASP A 51 4.61 -3.30 7.01
N VAL A 52 3.93 -3.04 8.13
CA VAL A 52 2.82 -3.87 8.60
C VAL A 52 1.63 -3.78 7.65
N VAL A 53 1.23 -2.58 7.20
CA VAL A 53 0.11 -2.39 6.28
C VAL A 53 0.39 -3.06 4.94
N ILE A 54 1.60 -2.89 4.35
CA ILE A 54 1.93 -3.55 3.08
C ILE A 54 2.01 -5.08 3.22
N SER A 55 2.51 -5.58 4.36
CA SER A 55 2.57 -7.02 4.64
C SER A 55 1.16 -7.63 4.72
N ARG A 56 0.25 -6.99 5.47
CA ARG A 56 -1.17 -7.41 5.58
C ARG A 56 -1.88 -7.34 4.23
N LEU A 57 -1.70 -6.25 3.50
CA LEU A 57 -2.25 -6.06 2.15
C LEU A 57 -1.78 -7.16 1.19
N ARG A 58 -0.47 -7.47 1.16
CA ARG A 58 0.08 -8.56 0.35
C ARG A 58 -0.41 -9.93 0.80
N HIS A 59 -0.52 -10.16 2.10
CA HIS A 59 -1.02 -11.42 2.65
C HIS A 59 -2.48 -11.65 2.21
N LYS A 60 -3.35 -10.65 2.38
CA LYS A 60 -4.73 -10.69 1.90
C LYS A 60 -4.82 -10.94 0.40
N ALA A 61 -4.06 -10.19 -0.39
CA ALA A 61 -4.06 -10.39 -1.84
C ALA A 61 -3.68 -11.84 -2.22
N ARG A 62 -2.64 -12.38 -1.59
CA ARG A 62 -2.21 -13.78 -1.79
C ARG A 62 -3.30 -14.79 -1.43
N LEU A 63 -4.03 -14.58 -0.33
CA LEU A 63 -5.15 -15.45 0.06
C LEU A 63 -6.26 -15.51 -1.01
N HIS A 64 -6.43 -14.42 -1.77
CA HIS A 64 -7.38 -14.34 -2.88
C HIS A 64 -6.75 -14.68 -4.24
N GLY A 65 -5.51 -15.18 -4.28
CA GLY A 65 -4.79 -15.49 -5.52
C GLY A 65 -4.36 -14.25 -6.32
N ILE A 66 -4.38 -13.07 -5.71
CA ILE A 66 -4.02 -11.80 -6.32
C ILE A 66 -2.56 -11.47 -6.01
N THR A 67 -1.78 -11.17 -7.05
CA THR A 67 -0.44 -10.59 -6.88
C THR A 67 -0.52 -9.09 -7.08
N LEU A 68 -0.28 -8.33 -6.01
CA LEU A 68 -0.22 -6.87 -6.10
C LEU A 68 1.11 -6.44 -6.71
N PRO A 69 1.10 -5.54 -7.71
CA PRO A 69 2.32 -5.14 -8.39
C PRO A 69 3.01 -3.99 -7.62
N ILE A 70 3.18 -4.19 -6.31
CA ILE A 70 3.86 -3.24 -5.42
C ILE A 70 5.26 -3.76 -5.13
N ARG A 71 6.29 -2.98 -5.45
CA ARG A 71 7.69 -3.31 -5.17
C ARG A 71 8.22 -2.48 -4.01
N ALA A 72 8.93 -3.13 -3.10
CA ALA A 72 9.68 -2.44 -2.06
C ALA A 72 11.09 -2.16 -2.56
N ILE A 73 11.54 -0.91 -2.43
CA ILE A 73 12.87 -0.46 -2.81
C ILE A 73 13.62 -0.14 -1.52
N PHE A 74 14.63 -0.95 -1.22
CA PHE A 74 15.43 -0.82 0.00
C PHE A 74 16.02 0.59 0.13
N GLY A 75 15.84 1.20 1.30
CA GLY A 75 16.30 2.57 1.58
C GLY A 75 15.54 3.69 0.87
N LYS A 76 14.56 3.41 0.00
CA LYS A 76 13.79 4.45 -0.72
C LYS A 76 12.30 4.45 -0.39
N GLY A 77 11.66 3.29 -0.36
CA GLY A 77 10.23 3.19 -0.06
C GLY A 77 9.49 2.13 -0.88
N LEU A 78 8.28 2.46 -1.32
CA LEU A 78 7.38 1.57 -2.06
C LEU A 78 7.02 2.19 -3.41
N ALA A 79 6.89 1.35 -4.44
CA ALA A 79 6.47 1.77 -5.78
C ALA A 79 5.38 0.84 -6.31
N PHE A 80 4.37 1.41 -6.96
CA PHE A 80 3.41 0.64 -7.75
C PHE A 80 3.93 0.53 -9.18
N LEU A 81 4.16 -0.69 -9.64
CA LEU A 81 4.51 -0.98 -11.02
C LEU A 81 3.24 -1.43 -11.73
N SER A 82 2.95 -0.90 -12.91
CA SER A 82 1.78 -1.30 -13.70
C SER A 82 2.21 -1.88 -15.03
#